data_AF-A0A7C7BNW2-F1
#
_entry.id   AF-A0A7C7BNW2-F1
#
_cell.length_a   1.000
_cell.length_b   1.000
_cell.length_c   1.000
_cell.angle_alpha   90.00
_cell.angle_beta   90.00
_cell.angle_gamma   90.00
#
_symmetry.space_group_name_H-M   'P 1'
#
loop_
_entity.id
_entity.type
_entity.pdbx_description
1 polymer ?
#
loop_
_entity_poly.entity_id
_entity_poly.type
_entity_poly.pdbx_seq_one_letter_code
_entity_poly.pdbx_strand_id
1 'polypeptide(L)'
;MIDIYTIASKPQHIMDHCRLHKKFKYDPSFQAHPGMHLPILIKDGETSRLVMANWGIVPSNGTEQVNVIDTGSILRTPPFNVLMKTQRCAILANCFFGLHKEELYLIRLIRPRLFCIGGIYVEKDNSYFFSMLKTESADVLGGIMEDMPLIFTPERLHIWLQSEHTFTIMNFASKAGGHWFDFFKVDKDILASTSNDKNLLVPLGMSLQQMQRRNDKLSELDFQDERANRKSMKH
;
A
#
# COMPACT_ATOMS: atom_id res chain seq x y z
N MET A 1 12.46 1.43 3.10
CA MET A 1 11.03 1.33 3.43
C MET A 1 10.90 0.56 4.73
N ILE A 2 9.97 0.93 5.62
CA ILE A 2 9.57 0.05 6.72
C ILE A 2 8.39 -0.79 6.23
N ASP A 3 8.42 -2.09 6.49
CA ASP A 3 7.38 -3.04 6.07
C ASP A 3 6.17 -2.99 7.00
N ILE A 4 5.66 -1.78 7.27
CA ILE A 4 4.49 -1.55 8.10
C ILE A 4 3.55 -0.58 7.37
N TYR A 5 2.26 -0.87 7.41
CA TYR A 5 1.22 0.00 6.88
C TYR A 5 -0.01 0.00 7.78
N THR A 6 -0.95 0.91 7.51
CA THR A 6 -2.25 0.95 8.21
C THR A 6 -3.38 0.60 7.25
N ILE A 7 -4.38 -0.13 7.74
CA ILE A 7 -5.66 -0.38 7.08
C ILE A 7 -6.80 -0.16 8.07
N ALA A 8 -7.24 1.09 8.17
CA ALA A 8 -8.22 1.56 9.15
C ALA A 8 -9.62 1.80 8.57
N SER A 9 -9.78 1.65 7.25
CA SER A 9 -10.97 2.06 6.52
C SER A 9 -12.16 1.15 6.77
N LYS A 10 -13.32 1.71 7.17
CA LYS A 10 -14.52 0.91 7.42
C LYS A 10 -14.91 0.06 6.19
N PRO A 11 -15.44 -1.16 6.37
CA PRO A 11 -15.83 -2.03 5.25
C PRO A 11 -16.69 -1.34 4.20
N GLN A 12 -17.69 -0.56 4.60
CA GLN A 12 -18.55 0.18 3.65
C GLN A 12 -17.74 1.16 2.79
N HIS A 13 -16.81 1.90 3.40
CA HIS A 13 -15.97 2.86 2.68
C HIS A 13 -15.10 2.17 1.63
N ILE A 14 -14.52 1.02 1.98
CA ILE A 14 -13.76 0.18 1.04
C ILE A 14 -14.68 -0.34 -0.08
N MET A 15 -15.87 -0.84 0.25
CA MET A 15 -16.82 -1.33 -0.76
C MET A 15 -17.16 -0.25 -1.79
N ASP A 16 -17.42 0.97 -1.33
CA ASP A 16 -17.79 2.09 -2.19
C ASP A 16 -16.63 2.49 -3.12
N HIS A 17 -15.41 2.64 -2.57
CA HIS A 17 -14.25 3.13 -3.34
C HIS A 17 -13.63 2.06 -4.23
N CYS A 18 -13.70 0.79 -3.84
CA CYS A 18 -13.17 -0.34 -4.60
C CYS A 18 -14.24 -1.05 -5.46
N ARG A 19 -15.49 -0.56 -5.45
CA ARG A 19 -16.64 -1.12 -6.19
C ARG A 19 -16.88 -2.61 -5.90
N LEU A 20 -16.82 -2.98 -4.63
CA LEU A 20 -17.01 -4.36 -4.19
C LEU A 20 -18.49 -4.66 -3.96
N HIS A 21 -18.98 -5.76 -4.52
CA HIS A 21 -20.39 -6.15 -4.42
C HIS A 21 -20.68 -7.13 -3.29
N LYS A 22 -19.65 -7.85 -2.80
CA LYS A 22 -19.78 -8.83 -1.72
C LYS A 22 -19.41 -8.18 -0.39
N LYS A 23 -20.26 -8.34 0.62
CA LYS A 23 -19.97 -7.90 1.99
C LYS A 23 -18.84 -8.74 2.58
N PHE A 24 -18.01 -8.11 3.40
CA PHE A 24 -16.92 -8.76 4.12
C PHE A 24 -16.79 -8.14 5.52
N LYS A 25 -16.00 -8.82 6.36
CA LYS A 25 -15.59 -8.34 7.67
C LYS A 25 -14.09 -8.48 7.78
N TYR A 26 -13.46 -7.51 8.42
CA TYR A 26 -12.06 -7.54 8.77
C TYR A 26 -11.85 -6.59 9.96
N ASP A 27 -10.81 -6.83 10.73
CA ASP A 27 -10.43 -5.94 11.82
C ASP A 27 -9.41 -4.92 11.32
N PRO A 28 -9.63 -3.61 11.53
CA PRO A 28 -8.65 -2.58 11.27
C PRO A 28 -7.28 -2.92 11.86
N SER A 29 -6.20 -2.61 11.15
CA SER A 29 -4.84 -2.72 11.68
C SER A 29 -4.09 -1.41 11.49
N PHE A 30 -3.54 -0.87 12.57
CA PHE A 30 -2.71 0.35 12.53
C PHE A 30 -1.22 0.04 12.38
N GLN A 31 -0.87 -1.24 12.37
CA GLN A 31 0.50 -1.74 12.32
C GLN A 31 0.54 -3.07 11.56
N ALA A 32 -0.12 -3.10 10.39
CA ALA A 32 -0.08 -4.28 9.54
C ALA A 32 1.39 -4.55 9.18
N HIS A 33 1.88 -5.74 9.53
CA HIS A 33 3.28 -6.13 9.39
C HIS A 33 3.41 -7.58 8.85
N PRO A 34 4.59 -8.00 8.35
CA PRO A 34 4.85 -9.36 7.91
C PRO A 34 4.40 -10.43 8.90
N GLY A 35 3.86 -11.53 8.38
CA GLY A 35 3.33 -12.65 9.17
C GLY A 35 1.88 -12.48 9.64
N MET A 36 1.29 -11.28 9.55
CA MET A 36 -0.12 -11.08 9.90
C MET A 36 -1.08 -11.62 8.82
N HIS A 37 -2.31 -11.95 9.25
CA HIS A 37 -3.42 -12.30 8.38
C HIS A 37 -4.24 -11.05 8.04
N LEU A 38 -4.14 -10.57 6.80
CA LEU A 38 -4.57 -9.23 6.37
C LEU A 38 -5.49 -9.28 5.15
N PRO A 39 -6.38 -8.29 4.97
CA PRO A 39 -7.26 -8.23 3.81
C PRO A 39 -6.51 -7.80 2.55
N ILE A 40 -6.68 -8.55 1.47
CA ILE A 40 -6.23 -8.18 0.12
C ILE A 40 -7.40 -8.29 -0.88
N LEU A 41 -7.36 -7.50 -1.94
CA LEU A 41 -8.28 -7.60 -3.06
C LEU A 41 -7.63 -8.42 -4.18
N ILE A 42 -8.37 -9.42 -4.68
CA ILE A 42 -7.95 -10.25 -5.80
C ILE A 42 -9.03 -10.24 -6.88
N LYS A 43 -8.64 -10.64 -8.10
CA LYS A 43 -9.55 -10.80 -9.24
C LYS A 43 -10.65 -11.84 -8.93
N ASP A 44 -11.90 -11.50 -9.26
CA ASP A 44 -13.07 -12.39 -9.18
C ASP A 44 -13.93 -12.19 -10.44
N GLY A 45 -13.63 -12.98 -11.48
CA GLY A 45 -14.16 -12.75 -12.83
C GLY A 45 -13.77 -11.35 -13.35
N GLU A 46 -14.75 -10.58 -13.79
CA GLU A 46 -14.60 -9.17 -14.21
C GLU A 46 -14.53 -8.18 -13.04
N THR A 47 -14.79 -8.67 -11.82
CA THR A 47 -14.83 -7.86 -10.59
C THR A 47 -13.64 -8.17 -9.69
N SER A 48 -13.69 -7.67 -8.46
CA SER A 48 -12.74 -8.01 -7.41
C SER A 48 -13.47 -8.44 -6.14
N ARG A 49 -12.79 -9.26 -5.34
CA ARG A 49 -13.28 -9.67 -4.02
C ARG A 49 -12.19 -9.51 -2.99
N LEU A 50 -12.61 -9.32 -1.73
CA LEU A 50 -11.71 -9.33 -0.60
C LEU A 50 -11.49 -10.77 -0.11
N VAL A 51 -10.23 -11.11 0.14
CA VAL A 51 -9.82 -12.32 0.84
C VAL A 51 -8.89 -11.98 1.98
N MET A 52 -8.87 -12.81 3.00
CA MET A 52 -7.86 -12.73 4.04
C MET A 52 -6.65 -13.57 3.64
N ALA A 53 -5.45 -13.01 3.76
CA ALA A 53 -4.21 -13.62 3.30
C ALA A 53 -3.08 -13.38 4.29
N ASN A 54 -2.17 -14.34 4.40
CA ASN A 54 -0.96 -14.21 5.21
C ASN A 54 0.07 -13.35 4.47
N TRP A 55 0.62 -12.34 5.14
CA TRP A 55 1.68 -11.53 4.54
C TRP A 55 3.02 -12.28 4.57
N GLY A 56 3.41 -12.80 3.41
CA GLY A 56 4.68 -13.44 3.15
C GLY A 56 4.54 -14.65 2.24
N ILE A 57 5.18 -14.62 1.08
CA ILE A 57 5.21 -15.75 0.15
C ILE A 57 6.48 -16.55 0.38
N VAL A 58 6.38 -17.86 0.58
CA VAL A 58 7.52 -18.78 0.50
C VAL A 58 7.58 -19.33 -0.93
N PRO A 59 8.56 -18.93 -1.75
CA PRO A 59 8.64 -19.38 -3.14
C PRO A 59 9.02 -20.86 -3.21
N SER A 60 8.57 -21.56 -4.25
CA SER A 60 8.78 -23.02 -4.38
C SER A 60 10.24 -23.46 -4.45
N ASN A 61 11.14 -22.55 -4.80
CA ASN A 61 12.59 -22.76 -4.92
C ASN A 61 13.37 -22.24 -3.70
N GLY A 62 12.69 -21.85 -2.62
CA GLY A 62 13.31 -21.33 -1.42
C GLY A 62 12.61 -21.78 -0.16
N THR A 63 13.22 -21.47 0.98
CA THR A 63 12.67 -21.72 2.32
C THR A 63 12.33 -20.42 3.04
N GLU A 64 12.83 -19.29 2.56
CA GLU A 64 12.65 -17.99 3.18
C GLU A 64 11.36 -17.30 2.72
N GLN A 65 10.71 -16.64 3.67
CA GLN A 65 9.51 -15.85 3.43
C GLN A 65 9.88 -14.51 2.81
N VAL A 66 9.27 -14.20 1.66
CA VAL A 66 9.44 -12.93 0.94
C VAL A 66 8.23 -12.04 1.19
N ASN A 67 8.44 -10.93 1.88
CA ASN A 67 7.37 -9.99 2.26
C ASN A 67 7.21 -8.84 1.26
N VAL A 68 8.31 -8.40 0.67
CA VAL A 68 8.38 -7.26 -0.23
C VAL A 68 9.24 -7.61 -1.45
N ILE A 69 8.77 -7.23 -2.64
CA ILE A 69 9.43 -7.53 -3.91
C ILE A 69 9.62 -6.22 -4.69
N ASP A 70 10.83 -6.04 -5.23
CA ASP A 70 11.17 -4.88 -6.02
C ASP A 70 10.66 -5.01 -7.47
N THR A 71 9.86 -4.02 -7.89
CA THR A 71 9.36 -3.91 -9.27
C THR A 71 10.46 -3.76 -10.33
N GLY A 72 11.63 -3.23 -9.96
CA GLY A 72 12.79 -3.13 -10.87
C GLY A 72 13.41 -4.48 -11.25
N SER A 73 13.17 -5.53 -10.45
CA SER A 73 13.71 -6.88 -10.67
C SER A 73 12.66 -7.96 -10.87
N ILE A 74 11.40 -7.73 -10.49
CA ILE A 74 10.34 -8.75 -10.47
C ILE A 74 10.18 -9.56 -11.77
N LEU A 75 10.30 -8.92 -12.94
CA LEU A 75 10.14 -9.61 -14.23
C LEU A 75 11.28 -10.58 -14.56
N ARG A 76 12.42 -10.46 -13.88
CA ARG A 76 13.61 -11.31 -14.03
C ARG A 76 13.74 -12.35 -12.91
N THR A 77 12.85 -12.34 -11.92
CA THR A 77 12.95 -13.18 -10.71
C THR A 77 11.84 -14.23 -10.67
N PRO A 78 12.09 -15.50 -11.06
CA PRO A 78 11.16 -16.59 -10.85
C PRO A 78 10.98 -16.95 -9.36
N PRO A 79 9.78 -17.36 -8.90
CA PRO A 79 8.54 -17.47 -9.69
C PRO A 79 7.74 -16.15 -9.81
N PHE A 80 8.23 -15.05 -9.26
CA PHE A 80 7.51 -13.78 -9.18
C PHE A 80 7.19 -13.16 -10.54
N ASN A 81 8.04 -13.39 -11.55
CA ASN A 81 7.79 -12.97 -12.92
C ASN A 81 6.48 -13.57 -13.51
N VAL A 82 6.13 -14.80 -13.12
CA VAL A 82 4.88 -15.47 -13.52
C VAL A 82 3.72 -14.91 -12.70
N LEU A 83 3.87 -14.82 -11.37
CA LEU A 83 2.82 -14.32 -10.48
C LEU A 83 2.45 -12.87 -10.80
N MET A 84 3.41 -12.04 -11.21
CA MET A 84 3.13 -10.67 -11.64
C MET A 84 2.17 -10.60 -12.83
N LYS A 85 2.12 -11.64 -13.66
CA LYS A 85 1.20 -11.73 -14.81
C LYS A 85 -0.15 -12.33 -14.43
N THR A 86 -0.17 -13.30 -13.52
CA THR A 86 -1.35 -14.16 -13.30
C THR A 86 -2.04 -13.98 -11.94
N GLN A 87 -1.32 -13.57 -10.90
CA GLN A 87 -1.76 -13.59 -9.51
C GLN A 87 -1.41 -12.27 -8.80
N ARG A 88 -1.96 -11.16 -9.33
CA ARG A 88 -1.82 -9.85 -8.68
C ARG A 88 -2.92 -9.63 -7.64
N CYS A 89 -2.56 -8.97 -6.55
CA CYS A 89 -3.49 -8.48 -5.55
C CYS A 89 -3.31 -6.98 -5.34
N ALA A 90 -4.29 -6.35 -4.72
CA ALA A 90 -4.18 -5.00 -4.20
C ALA A 90 -4.33 -5.04 -2.67
N ILE A 91 -3.39 -4.43 -1.98
CA ILE A 91 -3.37 -4.31 -0.52
C ILE A 91 -3.96 -2.94 -0.19
N LEU A 92 -4.99 -2.89 0.65
CA LEU A 92 -5.63 -1.63 1.01
C LEU A 92 -4.84 -0.95 2.12
N ALA A 93 -4.55 0.34 1.97
CA ALA A 93 -3.78 1.08 2.96
C ALA A 93 -4.26 2.53 3.14
N ASN A 94 -3.98 3.08 4.31
CA ASN A 94 -4.25 4.48 4.65
C ASN A 94 -2.96 5.29 4.87
N CYS A 95 -1.87 4.63 5.29
CA CYS A 95 -0.53 5.20 5.37
C CYS A 95 0.52 4.09 5.44
N PHE A 96 1.78 4.45 5.24
CA PHE A 96 2.98 3.63 5.43
C PHE A 96 4.05 4.45 6.16
N PHE A 97 5.19 3.84 6.48
CA PHE A 97 6.21 4.46 7.34
C PHE A 97 7.59 4.53 6.69
N GLY A 98 8.35 5.56 7.06
CA GLY A 98 9.74 5.77 6.64
C GLY A 98 10.60 6.36 7.76
N LEU A 99 11.91 6.25 7.64
CA LEU A 99 12.88 6.70 8.66
C LEU A 99 13.85 7.72 8.08
N HIS A 100 13.95 8.89 8.70
CA HIS A 100 15.00 9.86 8.41
C HIS A 100 15.75 10.21 9.69
N LYS A 101 17.07 9.94 9.74
CA LYS A 101 17.93 10.26 10.90
C LYS A 101 17.32 9.79 12.23
N GLU A 102 16.94 8.52 12.26
CA GLU A 102 16.26 7.88 13.39
C GLU A 102 14.87 8.43 13.73
N GLU A 103 14.33 9.41 13.02
CA GLU A 103 12.95 9.87 13.26
C GLU A 103 11.97 9.08 12.39
N LEU A 104 10.86 8.65 12.99
CA LEU A 104 9.81 7.92 12.29
C LEU A 104 8.80 8.87 11.67
N TYR A 105 8.57 8.70 10.38
CA TYR A 105 7.58 9.45 9.62
C TYR A 105 6.43 8.55 9.20
N LEU A 106 5.21 8.98 9.50
CA LEU A 106 4.00 8.47 8.86
C LEU A 106 3.82 9.19 7.52
N ILE A 107 3.63 8.42 6.46
CA ILE A 107 3.46 8.92 5.09
C ILE A 107 2.11 8.47 4.56
N ARG A 108 1.31 9.41 4.07
CA ARG A 108 -0.02 9.15 3.52
C ARG A 108 -0.28 10.01 2.31
N LEU A 109 -1.30 9.64 1.54
CA LEU A 109 -1.82 10.52 0.51
C LEU A 109 -2.70 11.62 1.11
N ILE A 110 -2.64 12.81 0.54
CA ILE A 110 -3.56 13.90 0.86
C ILE A 110 -4.97 13.50 0.42
N ARG A 111 -5.08 13.03 -0.83
CA ARG A 111 -6.31 12.50 -1.43
C ARG A 111 -5.95 11.46 -2.51
N PRO A 112 -6.64 10.30 -2.58
CA PRO A 112 -7.58 9.77 -1.59
C PRO A 112 -6.87 9.30 -0.30
N ARG A 113 -7.60 9.24 0.83
CA ARG A 113 -7.05 8.71 2.10
C ARG A 113 -6.91 7.19 2.11
N LEU A 114 -7.77 6.48 1.39
CA LEU A 114 -7.65 5.06 1.11
C LEU A 114 -6.96 4.92 -0.25
N PHE A 115 -5.87 4.18 -0.30
CA PHE A 115 -5.17 3.85 -1.52
C PHE A 115 -4.85 2.35 -1.56
N CYS A 116 -4.44 1.90 -2.73
CA CYS A 116 -4.00 0.53 -2.96
C CYS A 116 -2.48 0.49 -3.03
N ILE A 117 -1.89 -0.57 -2.50
CA ILE A 117 -0.52 -0.98 -2.74
C ILE A 117 -0.57 -2.21 -3.65
N GLY A 118 0.24 -2.24 -4.71
CA GLY A 118 0.37 -3.39 -5.58
C GLY A 118 1.01 -4.56 -4.84
N GLY A 119 0.47 -5.75 -5.07
CA GLY A 119 0.99 -7.00 -4.53
C GLY A 119 0.88 -8.13 -5.53
N ILE A 120 1.53 -9.24 -5.18
CA ILE A 120 1.28 -10.55 -5.80
C ILE A 120 0.84 -11.53 -4.71
N TYR A 121 0.13 -12.58 -5.10
CA TYR A 121 -0.32 -13.60 -4.17
C TYR A 121 -0.12 -15.02 -4.72
N VAL A 122 -0.21 -15.99 -3.83
CA VAL A 122 -0.34 -17.42 -4.15
C VAL A 122 -1.46 -18.01 -3.31
N GLU A 123 -2.10 -19.05 -3.85
CA GLU A 123 -3.09 -19.85 -3.15
C GLU A 123 -2.51 -21.25 -2.94
N LYS A 124 -2.48 -21.71 -1.69
CA LYS A 124 -1.98 -23.02 -1.28
C LYS A 124 -2.85 -23.57 -0.16
N ASP A 125 -3.33 -24.79 -0.31
CA ASP A 125 -4.14 -25.48 0.71
C ASP A 125 -5.32 -24.62 1.23
N ASN A 126 -6.05 -24.00 0.29
CA ASN A 126 -7.16 -23.05 0.54
C ASN A 126 -6.76 -21.80 1.37
N SER A 127 -5.47 -21.50 1.47
CA SER A 127 -4.95 -20.32 2.14
C SER A 127 -4.27 -19.39 1.12
N TYR A 128 -4.45 -18.09 1.31
CA TYR A 128 -3.80 -17.07 0.49
C TYR A 128 -2.55 -16.54 1.19
N PHE A 129 -1.50 -16.31 0.42
CA PHE A 129 -0.26 -15.68 0.87
C PHE A 129 0.08 -14.55 -0.09
N PHE A 130 0.54 -13.41 0.41
CA PHE A 130 0.85 -12.26 -0.46
C PHE A 130 2.18 -11.61 -0.13
N SER A 131 2.76 -10.96 -1.13
CA SER A 131 3.92 -10.08 -0.97
C SER A 131 3.57 -8.70 -1.54
N MET A 132 4.04 -7.67 -0.86
CA MET A 132 3.92 -6.28 -1.28
C MET A 132 4.93 -5.97 -2.39
N LEU A 133 4.57 -5.09 -3.31
CA LEU A 133 5.50 -4.54 -4.29
C LEU A 133 6.04 -3.18 -3.84
N LYS A 134 7.33 -2.96 -4.06
CA LYS A 134 7.98 -1.66 -3.87
C LYS A 134 8.52 -1.11 -5.18
N THR A 135 8.72 0.20 -5.21
CA THR A 135 9.29 0.95 -6.34
C THR A 135 10.10 2.14 -5.82
N GLU A 136 10.74 2.86 -6.74
CA GLU A 136 11.53 4.05 -6.41
C GLU A 136 10.64 5.09 -5.70
N SER A 137 11.18 5.71 -4.66
CA SER A 137 10.50 6.74 -3.88
C SER A 137 10.23 8.01 -4.69
N ALA A 138 9.08 8.63 -4.40
CA ALA A 138 8.74 9.96 -4.89
C ALA A 138 9.82 10.99 -4.53
N ASP A 139 10.07 11.96 -5.40
CA ASP A 139 11.08 13.02 -5.15
C ASP A 139 10.92 13.70 -3.79
N VAL A 140 9.67 13.97 -3.40
CA VAL A 140 9.34 14.63 -2.12
C VAL A 140 9.69 13.78 -0.90
N LEU A 141 9.76 12.46 -1.06
CA LEU A 141 10.08 11.49 -0.01
C LEU A 141 11.54 11.06 -0.03
N GLY A 142 12.36 11.52 -0.99
CA GLY A 142 13.75 11.06 -1.16
C GLY A 142 14.66 11.31 0.05
N GLY A 143 14.35 12.30 0.89
CA GLY A 143 15.04 12.48 2.18
C GLY A 143 14.66 11.42 3.21
N ILE A 144 13.47 10.84 3.12
CA ILE A 144 12.89 9.92 4.12
C ILE A 144 13.09 8.46 3.74
N MET A 145 13.03 8.13 2.46
CA MET A 145 13.19 6.75 1.99
C MET A 145 13.60 6.72 0.51
N GLU A 146 14.44 5.74 0.17
CA GLU A 146 14.89 5.49 -1.21
C GLU A 146 13.84 4.74 -2.04
N ASP A 147 13.14 3.81 -1.41
CA ASP A 147 12.03 3.04 -1.99
C ASP A 147 10.74 3.28 -1.21
N MET A 148 9.61 3.20 -1.91
CA MET A 148 8.26 3.27 -1.34
C MET A 148 7.39 2.10 -1.85
N PRO A 149 6.24 1.81 -1.20
CA PRO A 149 5.29 0.85 -1.76
C PRO A 149 4.82 1.30 -3.16
N LEU A 150 4.57 0.36 -4.07
CA LEU A 150 3.94 0.67 -5.35
C LEU A 150 2.48 1.03 -5.09
N ILE A 151 2.19 2.32 -5.00
CA ILE A 151 0.83 2.80 -4.68
C ILE A 151 0.06 3.23 -5.91
N PHE A 152 -1.27 3.14 -5.82
CA PHE A 152 -2.21 3.69 -6.80
C PHE A 152 -3.58 3.92 -6.17
N THR A 153 -4.45 4.66 -6.86
CA THR A 153 -5.78 4.99 -6.34
C THR A 153 -6.79 3.84 -6.58
N PRO A 154 -7.84 3.70 -5.74
CA PRO A 154 -8.84 2.65 -5.90
C PRO A 154 -9.52 2.62 -7.28
N GLU A 155 -9.62 3.74 -7.99
CA GLU A 155 -10.21 3.83 -9.32
C GLU A 155 -9.41 3.03 -10.37
N ARG A 156 -8.10 2.86 -10.16
CA ARG A 156 -7.21 2.08 -11.04
C ARG A 156 -7.16 0.59 -10.69
N LEU A 157 -7.92 0.15 -9.67
CA LEU A 157 -7.92 -1.24 -9.19
C LEU A 157 -8.28 -2.24 -10.30
N HIS A 158 -9.33 -1.95 -11.08
CA HIS A 158 -9.75 -2.84 -12.17
C HIS A 158 -8.63 -3.03 -13.20
N ILE A 159 -7.96 -1.94 -13.61
CA ILE A 159 -6.84 -1.99 -14.55
C ILE A 159 -5.69 -2.83 -13.98
N TRP A 160 -5.34 -2.61 -12.70
CA TRP A 160 -4.29 -3.37 -12.02
C TRP A 160 -4.58 -4.87 -12.01
N LEU A 161 -5.78 -5.28 -11.59
CA LEU A 161 -6.13 -6.70 -11.44
C LEU A 161 -6.44 -7.41 -12.76
N GLN A 162 -6.96 -6.69 -13.77
CA GLN A 162 -7.47 -7.30 -15.00
C GLN A 162 -6.53 -7.20 -16.20
N SER A 163 -5.62 -6.22 -16.23
CA SER A 163 -4.72 -6.03 -17.38
C SER A 163 -3.86 -7.26 -17.63
N GLU A 164 -3.80 -7.71 -18.89
CA GLU A 164 -2.87 -8.76 -19.32
C GLU A 164 -1.56 -8.17 -19.87
N HIS A 165 -1.55 -6.88 -20.18
CA HIS A 165 -0.39 -6.19 -20.72
C HIS A 165 0.61 -5.84 -19.62
N THR A 166 1.78 -6.49 -19.66
CA THR A 166 2.87 -6.25 -18.71
C THR A 166 3.30 -4.77 -18.69
N PHE A 167 3.32 -4.10 -19.84
CA PHE A 167 3.66 -2.67 -19.91
C PHE A 167 2.71 -1.81 -19.06
N THR A 168 1.39 -2.00 -19.22
CA THR A 168 0.37 -1.30 -18.43
C THR A 168 0.57 -1.51 -16.94
N ILE A 169 0.86 -2.75 -16.55
CA ILE A 169 1.09 -3.12 -15.15
C ILE A 169 2.35 -2.42 -14.61
N MET A 170 3.46 -2.45 -15.34
CA MET A 170 4.72 -1.83 -14.91
C MET A 170 4.63 -0.30 -14.89
N ASN A 171 3.76 0.30 -15.69
CA ASN A 171 3.51 1.75 -15.66
C ASN A 171 2.90 2.25 -14.34
N PHE A 172 2.36 1.35 -13.49
CA PHE A 172 1.97 1.76 -12.14
C PHE A 172 3.19 2.13 -11.29
N ALA A 173 4.31 1.42 -11.46
CA ALA A 173 5.54 1.69 -10.71
C ALA A 173 6.08 3.10 -11.02
N SER A 174 6.14 3.48 -12.30
CA SER A 174 6.61 4.81 -12.72
C SER A 174 5.68 5.95 -12.27
N LYS A 175 4.39 5.65 -12.05
CA LYS A 175 3.38 6.63 -11.64
C LYS A 175 3.16 6.72 -10.14
N ALA A 176 3.66 5.76 -9.34
CA ALA A 176 3.44 5.71 -7.89
C ALA A 176 3.92 6.98 -7.17
N GLY A 177 5.01 7.60 -7.63
CA GLY A 177 5.52 8.86 -7.05
C GLY A 177 4.79 10.13 -7.50
N GLY A 178 3.80 10.04 -8.41
CA GLY A 178 3.03 11.16 -8.94
C GLY A 178 1.90 11.65 -8.03
N HIS A 179 1.70 11.03 -6.86
CA HIS A 179 0.64 11.43 -5.93
C HIS A 179 1.06 12.58 -5.00
N TRP A 180 0.06 13.22 -4.39
CA TRP A 180 0.28 14.22 -3.34
C TRP A 180 0.41 13.55 -1.97
N PHE A 181 1.61 13.63 -1.41
CA PHE A 181 1.93 13.08 -0.09
C PHE A 181 1.84 14.14 1.01
N ASP A 182 1.39 13.71 2.18
CA ASP A 182 1.52 14.40 3.46
C ASP A 182 2.29 13.46 4.39
N PHE A 183 3.25 13.99 5.12
CA PHE A 183 4.06 13.21 6.05
C PHE A 183 4.43 14.03 7.28
N PHE A 184 4.53 13.36 8.41
CA PHE A 184 4.85 13.99 9.70
C PHE A 184 5.48 12.98 10.65
N LYS A 185 6.20 13.50 11.65
CA LYS A 185 6.84 12.69 12.68
C LYS A 185 5.78 12.05 13.57
N VAL A 186 5.95 10.78 13.89
CA VAL A 186 5.11 10.02 14.83
C VAL A 186 5.99 9.31 15.85
N ASP A 187 5.38 8.84 16.94
CA ASP A 187 6.10 8.07 17.94
C ASP A 187 6.56 6.72 17.38
N LYS A 188 7.77 6.29 17.74
CA LYS A 188 8.34 4.99 17.34
C LYS A 188 7.60 3.81 17.95
N ASP A 189 6.86 4.03 19.04
CA ASP A 189 6.11 3.00 19.73
C ASP A 189 5.13 2.27 18.80
N ILE A 190 4.65 2.89 17.70
CA ILE A 190 3.84 2.21 16.68
C ILE A 190 4.54 1.00 16.04
N LEU A 191 5.87 0.98 15.99
CA LEU A 191 6.62 -0.13 15.40
C LEU A 191 6.81 -1.31 16.36
N ALA A 192 6.72 -1.06 17.67
CA ALA A 192 6.96 -2.04 18.72
C ALA A 192 5.70 -2.42 19.49
N SER A 193 4.63 -1.65 19.36
CA SER A 193 3.38 -1.85 20.08
C SER A 193 2.80 -3.22 19.74
N THR A 194 2.41 -3.96 20.78
CA THR A 194 1.58 -5.16 20.64
C THR A 194 0.08 -4.84 20.66
N SER A 195 -0.26 -3.57 20.92
CA SER A 195 -1.63 -3.07 20.95
C SER A 195 -1.97 -2.35 19.65
N ASN A 196 -3.14 -2.64 19.09
CA ASN A 196 -3.65 -2.00 17.89
C ASN A 196 -4.23 -0.60 18.22
N ASP A 197 -3.37 0.32 18.67
CA ASP A 197 -3.76 1.66 19.12
C ASP A 197 -3.62 2.72 18.02
N LYS A 198 -4.77 3.30 17.64
CA LYS A 198 -4.85 4.40 16.66
C LYS A 198 -4.19 5.69 17.12
N ASN A 199 -4.01 5.89 18.42
CA ASN A 199 -3.45 7.14 18.96
C ASN A 199 -1.96 7.29 18.62
N LEU A 200 -1.27 6.17 18.33
CA LEU A 200 0.11 6.16 17.88
C LEU A 200 0.28 6.68 16.43
N LEU A 201 -0.82 6.92 15.71
CA LEU A 201 -0.81 7.56 14.38
C LEU A 201 -0.86 9.10 14.45
N VAL A 202 -1.01 9.68 15.65
CA VAL A 202 -1.10 11.13 15.83
C VAL A 202 0.30 11.75 15.70
N PRO A 203 0.46 12.85 14.93
CA PRO A 203 1.74 13.53 14.81
C PRO A 203 2.30 13.98 16.16
N LEU A 204 3.61 13.85 16.36
CA LEU A 204 4.30 14.39 17.53
C LEU A 204 4.07 15.90 17.63
N GLY A 205 3.73 16.38 18.83
CA GLY A 205 3.41 17.80 19.08
C GLY A 205 2.03 18.25 18.59
N MET A 206 1.15 17.33 18.17
CA MET A 206 -0.21 17.61 17.73
C MET A 206 -1.23 16.81 18.54
N SER A 207 -2.35 17.45 18.91
CA SER A 207 -3.52 16.75 19.45
C SER A 207 -4.40 16.18 18.33
N LEU A 208 -5.23 15.18 18.65
CA LEU A 208 -6.24 14.65 17.72
C LEU A 208 -7.14 15.74 17.12
N GLN A 209 -7.56 16.72 17.92
CA GLN A 209 -8.40 17.83 17.46
C GLN A 209 -7.67 18.74 16.47
N GLN A 210 -6.39 19.04 16.71
CA GLN A 210 -5.57 19.81 15.77
C GLN A 210 -5.36 19.05 14.46
N MET A 211 -5.14 17.73 14.53
CA MET A 211 -5.01 16.87 13.36
C MET A 211 -6.29 16.83 12.52
N GLN A 212 -7.46 16.73 13.18
CA GLN A 212 -8.76 16.79 12.50
C GLN A 212 -8.96 18.13 11.78
N ARG A 213 -8.76 19.26 12.48
CA ARG A 213 -8.86 20.60 11.87
C ARG A 213 -7.91 20.78 10.69
N ARG A 214 -6.70 20.22 10.75
CA ARG A 214 -5.76 20.23 9.62
C ARG A 214 -6.30 19.41 8.44
N ASN A 215 -6.87 18.23 8.69
CA ASN A 215 -7.43 17.40 7.64
C ASN A 215 -8.63 18.07 6.96
N ASP A 216 -9.49 18.74 7.71
CA ASP A 216 -10.64 19.47 7.17
C ASP A 216 -10.18 20.58 6.22
N LYS A 217 -9.21 21.40 6.66
CA LYS A 217 -8.60 22.44 5.81
C LYS A 217 -7.96 21.89 4.54
N LEU A 218 -7.28 20.75 4.62
CA LEU A 218 -6.69 20.12 3.43
C LEU A 218 -7.77 19.60 2.46
N SER A 219 -8.94 19.20 2.96
CA SER A 219 -10.03 18.70 2.13
C SER A 219 -10.73 19.79 1.30
N GLU A 220 -10.59 21.05 1.71
CA GLU A 220 -11.13 22.23 1.03
C GLU A 220 -10.22 22.73 -0.11
N LEU A 221 -8.96 22.29 -0.17
CA LEU A 221 -8.02 22.70 -1.21
C LEU A 221 -8.24 21.92 -2.51
N ASP A 222 -8.23 22.63 -3.64
CA ASP A 222 -8.26 22.02 -4.97
C ASP A 222 -6.84 21.62 -5.38
N PHE A 223 -6.58 20.31 -5.42
CA PHE A 223 -5.31 19.76 -5.88
C PHE A 223 -5.47 19.29 -7.32
N GLN A 224 -4.49 19.58 -8.18
CA GLN A 224 -4.39 18.89 -9.46
C GLN A 224 -4.24 17.38 -9.23
N ASP A 225 -4.89 16.54 -10.06
CA ASP A 225 -4.98 15.09 -9.85
C ASP A 225 -3.62 14.38 -9.74
N GLU A 226 -2.60 14.87 -10.44
CA GLU A 226 -1.23 14.34 -10.40
C GLU A 226 -0.21 15.48 -10.16
N ARG A 227 0.82 15.20 -9.36
CA ARG A 227 1.98 16.06 -9.16
C ARG A 227 3.07 15.70 -10.17
N ALA A 228 3.77 16.70 -10.70
CA ALA A 228 5.00 16.46 -11.45
C ALA A 228 6.04 15.75 -10.56
N ASN A 229 6.34 14.49 -10.88
CA ASN A 229 7.43 13.71 -10.27
C ASN A 229 8.63 13.75 -11.22
N ARG A 230 9.66 14.56 -10.90
CA ARG A 230 10.78 14.85 -11.81
C ARG A 230 11.63 13.61 -12.11
N LYS A 231 11.69 12.65 -11.18
CA LYS A 231 12.29 11.33 -11.42
C LYS A 231 11.59 10.52 -12.51
N SER A 232 10.27 10.56 -12.57
CA SER A 232 9.48 9.83 -13.60
C SER A 232 9.57 10.42 -15.01
N MET A 233 10.13 11.64 -15.15
CA MET A 233 10.30 12.35 -16.42
C MET A 233 11.67 12.10 -17.08
N LYS A 234 12.54 11.28 -16.46
CA LYS A 234 13.82 10.86 -17.04
C LYS A 234 13.64 9.57 -17.87
N HIS A 235 12.87 9.65 -18.95
CA HIS A 235 12.83 8.62 -19.98
C HIS A 235 12.92 9.27 -21.36
#